data_AF-A0A0F9YPY6-F1
#
_entry.id   AF-A0A0F9YPY6-F1
#
_cell.length_a   1.000
_cell.length_b   1.000
_cell.length_c   1.000
_cell.angle_alpha   90.00
_cell.angle_beta   90.00
_cell.angle_gamma   90.00
#
_symmetry.space_group_name_H-M   'P 1'
#
loop_
_entity.id
_entity.type
_entity.pdbx_description
1 polymer ?
#
loop_
_entity_poly.entity_id
_entity_poly.type
_entity_poly.pdbx_seq_one_letter_code
_entity_poly.pdbx_strand_id
1 'polypeptide(L)'
;MVNQSNKLLFQVEQEIAKLLLVKLEKFDITFERASQISKFILSHLPENLTDEQVIKIIPSLDDQFLELSEVVHKHMLGYEEKYKEDTIKNMQDMIKHKHFQEASNMAFKYFEQKIELK
;
A
#
# COMPACT_ATOMS: atom_id res chain seq x y z
N MET A 1 -2.64 21.55 18.07
CA MET A 1 -1.40 21.08 17.44
C MET A 1 -1.80 20.46 16.11
N VAL A 2 -1.37 21.04 15.00
CA VAL A 2 -1.73 20.53 13.67
C VAL A 2 -0.90 19.25 13.46
N ASN A 3 -1.58 18.11 13.42
CA ASN A 3 -0.98 16.81 13.16
C ASN A 3 -0.20 16.91 11.83
N GLN A 4 1.06 16.51 11.81
CA GLN A 4 1.76 16.28 10.55
C GLN A 4 1.05 15.11 9.87
N SER A 5 0.07 15.41 9.01
CA SER A 5 -0.67 14.40 8.26
C SER A 5 0.34 13.53 7.55
N ASN A 6 0.32 12.24 7.89
CA ASN A 6 1.20 11.30 7.25
C ASN A 6 0.90 11.29 5.74
N LYS A 7 1.90 11.59 4.90
CA LYS A 7 1.68 11.94 3.49
C LYS A 7 1.00 10.80 2.73
N LEU A 8 1.39 9.56 2.99
CA LEU A 8 0.79 8.40 2.34
C LEU A 8 -0.65 8.19 2.78
N LEU A 9 -0.94 8.32 4.08
CA LEU A 9 -2.29 8.18 4.63
C LEU A 9 -3.26 9.13 3.90
N PHE A 10 -2.89 10.41 3.85
CA PHE A 10 -3.71 11.42 3.18
C PHE A 10 -3.88 11.14 1.68
N GLN A 11 -2.83 10.64 1.01
CA GLN A 11 -2.93 10.24 -0.40
C GLN A 11 -3.92 9.10 -0.59
N VAL A 12 -3.83 8.05 0.21
CA VAL A 12 -4.74 6.89 0.16
C VAL A 12 -6.18 7.33 0.39
N GLU A 13 -6.44 8.14 1.43
CA GLU A 13 -7.77 8.67 1.74
C GLU A 13 -8.36 9.48 0.57
N GLN A 14 -7.54 10.35 -0.05
CA GLN A 14 -7.97 11.13 -1.21
C GLN A 14 -8.30 10.25 -2.42
N GLU A 15 -7.51 9.20 -2.67
CA GLU A 15 -7.74 8.29 -3.78
C GLU A 15 -9.00 7.47 -3.58
N ILE A 16 -9.25 6.99 -2.36
CA ILE A 16 -10.49 6.31 -2.01
C ILE A 16 -11.69 7.24 -2.14
N ALA A 17 -11.60 8.48 -1.65
CA ALA A 17 -12.68 9.44 -1.79
C ALA A 17 -13.04 9.71 -3.26
N LYS A 18 -12.03 9.87 -4.13
CA LYS A 18 -12.23 10.02 -5.57
C LYS A 18 -12.85 8.79 -6.20
N LEU A 19 -12.39 7.60 -5.84
CA LEU A 19 -12.94 6.32 -6.31
C LEU A 19 -14.44 6.20 -5.97
N LEU A 20 -14.80 6.49 -4.72
CA LEU A 20 -16.20 6.45 -4.27
C LEU A 20 -17.06 7.46 -5.01
N LEU A 21 -16.56 8.68 -5.23
CA LEU A 21 -17.26 9.72 -5.99
C LEU A 21 -17.53 9.25 -7.43
N VAL A 22 -16.52 8.73 -8.12
CA VAL A 22 -16.66 8.20 -9.48
C VAL A 22 -17.66 7.05 -9.54
N LYS A 23 -17.62 6.12 -8.59
CA LYS A 23 -18.57 4.99 -8.53
C LYS A 23 -20.00 5.45 -8.24
N LEU A 24 -20.19 6.48 -7.41
CA LEU A 24 -21.50 7.09 -7.16
C LEU A 24 -22.04 7.79 -8.41
N GLU A 25 -21.21 8.58 -9.10
CA GLU A 25 -21.59 9.28 -10.34
C GLU A 25 -22.01 8.31 -11.46
N LYS A 26 -21.37 7.14 -11.51
CA LYS A 26 -21.68 6.08 -12.48
C LYS A 26 -22.84 5.17 -12.05
N PHE A 27 -23.41 5.37 -10.86
CA PHE A 27 -24.40 4.48 -10.25
C PHE A 27 -23.90 3.03 -10.03
N ASP A 28 -22.57 2.82 -9.96
CA ASP A 28 -21.96 1.52 -9.67
C ASP A 28 -22.15 1.11 -8.20
N ILE A 29 -22.34 2.10 -7.30
CA ILE A 29 -22.62 1.91 -5.89
C ILE A 29 -23.72 2.87 -5.42
N THR A 30 -24.40 2.51 -4.32
CA THR A 30 -25.36 3.41 -3.66
C THR A 30 -24.66 4.33 -2.66
N PHE A 31 -25.34 5.41 -2.29
CA PHE A 31 -24.87 6.30 -1.22
C PHE A 31 -24.67 5.56 0.12
N GLU A 32 -25.57 4.62 0.45
CA GLU A 32 -25.44 3.80 1.65
C GLU A 32 -24.18 2.93 1.61
N ARG A 33 -23.91 2.29 0.46
CA ARG A 33 -22.70 1.49 0.27
C ARG A 33 -21.43 2.34 0.37
N ALA A 34 -21.43 3.53 -0.24
CA ALA A 34 -20.32 4.47 -0.11
C ALA A 34 -20.11 4.89 1.37
N SER A 35 -21.18 5.14 2.11
CA SER A 35 -21.10 5.46 3.55
C SER A 35 -20.51 4.31 4.38
N GLN A 36 -20.86 3.07 4.08
CA GLN A 36 -20.27 1.89 4.72
C GLN A 36 -18.77 1.81 4.47
N ILE A 37 -18.34 1.99 3.22
CA ILE A 37 -16.92 1.99 2.85
C ILE A 37 -16.18 3.12 3.58
N SER A 38 -16.72 4.34 3.59
CA SER A 38 -16.09 5.46 4.29
C SER A 38 -15.92 5.21 5.79
N LYS A 39 -16.93 4.63 6.45
CA LYS A 39 -16.83 4.25 7.87
C LYS A 39 -15.77 3.19 8.11
N PHE A 40 -15.71 2.18 7.25
CA PHE A 40 -14.68 1.14 7.31
C PHE A 40 -13.29 1.75 7.21
N ILE A 41 -13.05 2.61 6.22
CA ILE A 41 -11.76 3.28 6.02
C ILE A 41 -11.36 4.12 7.23
N LEU A 42 -12.25 4.98 7.74
CA LEU A 42 -11.95 5.80 8.91
C LEU A 42 -11.61 4.98 10.17
N SER A 43 -12.15 3.76 10.28
CA SER A 43 -11.82 2.85 11.39
C SER A 43 -10.51 2.08 11.19
N HIS A 44 -10.11 1.80 9.95
CA HIS A 44 -8.91 1.01 9.63
C HIS A 44 -7.68 1.89 9.38
N LEU A 45 -7.87 3.17 9.06
CA LEU A 45 -6.82 4.13 8.78
C LEU A 45 -6.88 5.34 9.74
N PRO A 46 -6.57 5.18 11.03
CA PRO A 46 -6.54 6.31 11.97
C PRO A 46 -5.42 7.32 11.67
N GLU A 47 -5.63 8.58 12.07
CA GLU A 47 -4.74 9.72 11.75
C GLU A 47 -3.29 9.60 12.25
N ASN A 48 -3.02 8.68 13.19
CA ASN A 48 -1.72 8.51 13.83
C ASN A 48 -0.86 7.37 13.24
N LEU A 49 -1.24 6.80 12.09
CA LEU A 49 -0.47 5.76 11.44
C LEU A 49 0.81 6.28 10.78
N THR A 50 1.89 5.52 10.88
CA THR A 50 3.13 5.73 10.09
C THR A 50 2.99 5.18 8.68
N ASP A 51 3.87 5.60 7.75
CA ASP A 51 3.85 5.13 6.36
C ASP A 51 3.95 3.60 6.27
N GLU A 52 4.82 3.00 7.08
CA GLU A 52 4.97 1.54 7.13
C GLU A 52 3.71 0.84 7.63
N GLN A 53 2.99 1.42 8.59
CA GLN A 53 1.73 0.86 9.08
C GLN A 53 0.63 0.98 8.03
N VAL A 54 0.54 2.12 7.33
CA VAL A 54 -0.41 2.31 6.23
C VAL A 54 -0.16 1.27 5.13
N ILE A 55 1.10 1.07 4.71
CA ILE A 55 1.47 0.07 3.70
C ILE A 55 1.02 -1.35 4.09
N LYS A 56 1.11 -1.71 5.38
CA LYS A 56 0.68 -3.04 5.85
C LYS A 56 -0.83 -3.21 5.88
N ILE A 57 -1.58 -2.11 6.01
CA ILE A 57 -3.05 -2.14 6.09
C ILE A 57 -3.69 -2.13 4.70
N ILE A 58 -3.10 -1.40 3.75
CA ILE A 58 -3.62 -1.27 2.36
C ILE A 58 -4.07 -2.62 1.75
N PRO A 59 -3.27 -3.72 1.80
CA PRO A 59 -3.66 -5.00 1.22
C PRO A 59 -4.97 -5.58 1.75
N SER A 60 -5.33 -5.28 3.00
CA SER A 60 -6.54 -5.80 3.66
C SER A 60 -7.79 -4.96 3.40
N LEU A 61 -7.65 -3.79 2.75
CA LEU A 61 -8.77 -2.87 2.58
C LEU A 61 -9.83 -3.44 1.63
N ASP A 62 -9.44 -4.24 0.65
CA ASP A 62 -10.37 -4.83 -0.32
C ASP A 62 -10.94 -6.20 0.09
N ASP A 63 -10.46 -6.79 1.19
CA ASP A 63 -10.98 -8.05 1.74
C ASP A 63 -12.50 -8.00 2.01
N GLN A 64 -12.98 -6.86 2.52
CA GLN A 64 -14.41 -6.63 2.82
C GLN A 64 -15.13 -5.80 1.75
N PHE A 65 -14.38 -5.06 0.95
CA PHE A 65 -14.90 -4.09 -0.01
C PHE A 65 -14.11 -4.17 -1.31
N LEU A 66 -14.50 -5.08 -2.20
CA LEU A 66 -13.91 -5.26 -3.54
C LEU A 66 -13.91 -3.96 -4.36
N GLU A 67 -14.78 -3.01 -4.03
CA GLU A 67 -14.77 -1.68 -4.62
C GLU A 67 -13.42 -0.96 -4.48
N LEU A 68 -12.64 -1.29 -3.45
CA LEU A 68 -11.34 -0.70 -3.14
C LEU A 68 -10.17 -1.37 -3.87
N SER A 69 -10.37 -2.51 -4.52
CA SER A 69 -9.29 -3.29 -5.14
C SER A 69 -8.44 -2.48 -6.13
N GLU A 70 -9.02 -1.50 -6.83
CA GLU A 70 -8.28 -0.62 -7.74
C GLU A 70 -7.21 0.21 -6.99
N VAL A 71 -7.59 0.79 -5.85
CA VAL A 71 -6.69 1.59 -5.03
C VAL A 71 -5.65 0.69 -4.37
N VAL A 72 -6.07 -0.45 -3.82
CA VAL A 72 -5.16 -1.44 -3.21
C VAL A 72 -4.10 -1.87 -4.21
N HIS A 73 -4.53 -2.30 -5.41
CA HIS A 73 -3.62 -2.77 -6.45
C HIS A 73 -2.62 -1.69 -6.88
N LYS A 74 -3.09 -0.46 -7.08
CA LYS A 74 -2.22 0.66 -7.46
C LYS A 74 -1.11 0.91 -6.43
N HIS A 75 -1.45 0.90 -5.14
CA HIS A 75 -0.46 1.11 -4.08
C HIS A 75 0.47 -0.09 -3.92
N MET A 76 -0.04 -1.31 -4.09
CA MET A 76 0.77 -2.53 -4.06
C MET A 76 1.80 -2.56 -5.18
N LEU A 77 1.42 -2.22 -6.41
CA LEU A 77 2.36 -2.12 -7.53
C LEU A 77 3.46 -1.09 -7.26
N GLY A 78 3.09 0.11 -6.79
CA GLY A 78 4.08 1.15 -6.47
C GLY A 78 5.02 0.75 -5.32
N TYR A 79 4.50 0.03 -4.34
CA TYR A 79 5.32 -0.51 -3.24
C TYR A 79 6.28 -1.60 -3.72
N GLU A 80 5.80 -2.56 -4.51
CA GLU A 80 6.62 -3.63 -5.07
C GLU A 80 7.76 -3.09 -5.95
N GLU A 81 7.47 -2.11 -6.80
CA GLU A 81 8.48 -1.47 -7.66
C GLU A 81 9.55 -0.77 -6.82
N LYS A 82 9.14 0.06 -5.86
CA LYS A 82 10.08 0.77 -4.98
C LYS A 82 10.90 -0.20 -4.13
N TYR A 83 10.26 -1.21 -3.55
CA TYR A 83 10.93 -2.22 -2.74
C TYR A 83 11.96 -3.00 -3.55
N LYS A 84 11.62 -3.35 -4.79
CA LYS A 84 12.55 -3.99 -5.73
C LYS A 84 13.74 -3.08 -6.05
N GLU A 85 13.51 -1.82 -6.36
CA GLU A 85 14.58 -0.85 -6.66
C GLU A 85 15.53 -0.67 -5.48
N ASP A 86 14.99 -0.47 -4.27
CA ASP A 86 15.77 -0.33 -3.04
C ASP A 86 16.57 -1.59 -2.74
N THR A 87 15.97 -2.78 -2.92
CA THR A 87 16.65 -4.07 -2.72
C THR A 87 17.80 -4.25 -3.71
N ILE A 88 17.59 -3.94 -5.00
CA ILE A 88 18.64 -4.02 -6.02
C ILE A 88 19.78 -3.05 -5.69
N LYS A 89 19.46 -1.82 -5.30
CA LYS A 89 20.46 -0.81 -4.94
C LYS A 89 21.31 -1.26 -3.75
N ASN A 90 20.68 -1.81 -2.72
CA ASN A 90 21.37 -2.32 -1.54
C ASN A 90 22.28 -3.50 -1.88
N MET A 91 21.82 -4.45 -2.71
CA MET A 91 22.66 -5.56 -3.19
C MET A 91 23.86 -5.06 -4.00
N GLN A 92 23.66 -4.09 -4.89
CA GLN A 92 24.76 -3.49 -5.66
C GLN A 92 25.80 -2.83 -4.75
N ASP A 93 25.37 -2.14 -3.71
CA ASP A 93 26.26 -1.52 -2.72
C ASP A 93 27.06 -2.56 -1.94
N MET A 94 26.40 -3.62 -1.45
CA MET A 94 27.05 -4.76 -0.79
C MET A 94 28.10 -5.43 -1.70
N ILE A 95 27.79 -5.63 -2.98
CA ILE A 95 28.73 -6.19 -3.96
C ILE A 95 29.95 -5.28 -4.13
N LYS A 96 29.74 -3.96 -4.26
CA LYS A 96 30.85 -2.98 -4.37
C LYS A 96 31.75 -3.01 -3.13
N HIS A 97 31.17 -3.21 -1.96
CA HIS A 97 31.87 -3.30 -0.69
C HIS A 97 32.37 -4.72 -0.34
N LYS A 98 32.31 -5.67 -1.28
CA LYS A 98 32.76 -7.07 -1.13
C LYS A 98 31.97 -7.89 -0.10
N HIS A 99 30.78 -7.44 0.30
CA HIS A 99 29.86 -8.16 1.18
C HIS A 99 29.01 -9.15 0.37
N PHE A 100 29.66 -10.07 -0.36
CA PHE A 100 28.98 -10.96 -1.31
C PHE A 100 27.97 -11.91 -0.64
N GLN A 101 28.26 -12.40 0.56
CA GLN A 101 27.36 -13.27 1.30
C GLN A 101 26.08 -12.55 1.71
N GLU A 102 26.18 -11.30 2.17
CA GLU A 102 25.02 -10.48 2.55
C GLU A 102 24.15 -10.17 1.33
N ALA A 103 24.77 -9.82 0.20
CA ALA A 103 24.07 -9.61 -1.06
C ALA A 103 23.33 -10.88 -1.53
N SER A 104 23.98 -12.05 -1.42
CA SER A 104 23.36 -13.33 -1.77
C SER A 104 22.18 -13.66 -0.85
N ASN A 105 22.33 -13.49 0.46
CA ASN A 105 21.25 -13.72 1.42
C ASN A 105 20.06 -12.78 1.17
N MET A 106 20.31 -11.53 0.81
CA MET A 106 19.26 -10.55 0.47
C MET A 106 18.51 -10.95 -0.80
N ALA A 107 19.24 -11.42 -1.83
CA ALA A 107 18.63 -11.94 -3.05
C ALA A 107 17.70 -13.12 -2.76
N PHE A 108 18.14 -14.09 -1.96
CA PHE A 108 17.33 -15.25 -1.58
C PHE A 108 16.04 -14.82 -0.85
N LYS A 109 16.13 -13.94 0.14
CA LYS A 109 14.96 -13.43 0.87
C LYS A 109 13.94 -12.73 -0.05
N TYR A 110 14.42 -11.93 -0.99
CA TYR A 110 13.56 -11.26 -1.97
C TYR A 110 12.81 -12.27 -2.86
N PHE A 111 13.47 -13.35 -3.27
CA PHE A 111 12.83 -14.41 -4.06
C PHE A 111 11.83 -15.24 -3.25
N GLU A 112 12.11 -15.54 -1.98
CA GLU A 112 11.20 -16.26 -1.09
C GLU A 112 9.90 -15.49 -0.88
N GLN A 113 9.97 -14.20 -0.57
CA GLN A 113 8.77 -13.35 -0.41
C GLN A 113 7.92 -13.29 -1.68
N LYS A 114 8.54 -13.29 -2.86
CA LYS A 114 7.82 -13.27 -4.15
C LYS A 114 7.09 -14.57 -4.47
N ILE A 115 7.44 -15.68 -3.81
CA ILE A 115 6.78 -16.98 -3.95
C ILE A 115 5.58 -17.08 -3.00
N GLU A 116 5.66 -16.47 -1.80
CA GLU A 116 4.56 -16.45 -0.82
C GLU A 116 3.42 -15.49 -1.18
N LEU A 117 3.68 -14.50 -2.04
CA LEU A 117 2.68 -13.53 -2.53
C LEU A 117 1.92 -14.00 -3.80
N LYS A 118 2.08 -15.26 -4.21
CA LYS A 118 1.35 -15.90 -5.33
C LYS A 118 0.34 -16.91 -4.82
#